data_AF-A0A671PBL8-F1
#
_entry.id   AF-A0A671PBL8-F1
#
_cell.length_a   1.000
_cell.length_b   1.000
_cell.length_c   1.000
_cell.angle_alpha   90.00
_cell.angle_beta   90.00
_cell.angle_gamma   90.00
#
_symmetry.space_group_name_H-M   'P 1'
#
loop_
_entity.id
_entity.type
_entity.pdbx_description
1 polymer ?
#
loop_
_entity_poly.entity_id
_entity_poly.type
_entity_poly.pdbx_seq_one_letter_code
_entity_poly.pdbx_strand_id
1 'polypeptide(L)'
;HRITHTRTQRITYIHTHTHKHRLTHRLTELQMFLKFFSYLSQLSCYRHIMLFGCSIALPQCISHRDRRTLVLPCRSFCEAAREGCEPVLQMFNASWPEFLRCSQFTNNTGTHAENTPLCYTPRHIQPHQI
;
A
#
# COMPACT_ATOMS: atom_id res chain seq x y z
N HIS A 1 42.40 -0.90 -40.34
CA HIS A 1 41.52 -0.03 -39.53
C HIS A 1 40.92 -0.86 -38.40
N ARG A 2 41.42 -0.70 -37.16
CA ARG A 2 40.98 -1.47 -35.99
C ARG A 2 39.68 -0.86 -35.47
N ILE A 3 38.55 -1.55 -35.62
CA ILE A 3 37.25 -1.12 -35.08
C ILE A 3 37.30 -1.34 -33.58
N THR A 4 37.59 -0.28 -32.83
CA THR A 4 37.48 -0.26 -31.37
C THR A 4 36.00 -0.29 -30.99
N HIS A 5 35.51 -1.47 -30.61
CA HIS A 5 34.15 -1.70 -30.15
C HIS A 5 33.84 -0.77 -28.96
N THR A 6 32.92 0.16 -29.19
CA THR A 6 32.57 1.27 -28.30
C THR A 6 31.97 0.76 -27.00
N ARG A 7 32.70 0.99 -25.89
CA ARG A 7 32.29 0.67 -24.50
C ARG A 7 31.06 1.48 -24.02
N THR A 8 30.51 2.36 -24.85
CA THR A 8 29.45 3.32 -24.49
C THR A 8 28.01 2.80 -24.67
N GLN A 9 27.81 1.67 -25.37
CA GLN A 9 26.45 1.12 -25.59
C GLN A 9 25.95 0.20 -24.45
N ARG A 10 26.83 -0.28 -23.56
CA ARG A 10 26.45 -1.15 -22.42
C ARG A 10 25.74 -0.39 -21.30
N ILE A 11 26.06 0.88 -21.08
CA ILE A 11 25.54 1.64 -19.92
C ILE A 11 24.05 1.94 -20.10
N THR A 12 23.64 2.42 -21.28
CA THR A 12 22.23 2.70 -21.57
C THR A 12 21.39 1.43 -21.56
N TYR A 13 21.89 0.31 -22.08
CA TYR A 13 21.19 -0.97 -22.02
C TYR A 13 21.01 -1.44 -20.57
N ILE A 14 22.05 -1.37 -19.73
CA ILE A 14 21.96 -1.75 -18.31
C ILE A 14 21.04 -0.79 -17.54
N HIS A 15 21.13 0.52 -17.77
CA HIS A 15 20.29 1.52 -17.10
C HIS A 15 18.81 1.39 -17.52
N THR A 16 18.53 1.22 -18.82
CA THR A 16 17.17 1.02 -19.33
C THR A 16 16.60 -0.34 -18.96
N HIS A 17 17.40 -1.42 -18.99
CA HIS A 17 16.98 -2.76 -18.56
C HIS A 17 16.71 -2.80 -17.06
N THR A 18 17.58 -2.23 -16.22
CA THR A 18 17.36 -2.18 -14.76
C THR A 18 16.21 -1.27 -14.38
N HIS A 19 16.05 -0.11 -15.03
CA HIS A 19 14.91 0.78 -14.79
C HIS A 19 13.59 0.13 -15.24
N LYS A 20 13.53 -0.46 -16.44
CA LYS A 20 12.35 -1.20 -16.92
C LYS A 20 12.05 -2.40 -16.04
N HIS A 21 13.05 -3.23 -15.71
CA HIS A 21 12.87 -4.38 -14.81
C HIS A 21 12.38 -3.95 -13.43
N ARG A 22 12.92 -2.86 -12.85
CA ARG A 22 12.46 -2.31 -11.56
C ARG A 22 11.03 -1.77 -11.63
N LEU A 23 10.64 -1.13 -12.74
CA LEU A 23 9.27 -0.69 -12.97
C LEU A 23 8.31 -1.89 -13.13
N THR A 24 8.68 -2.87 -13.96
CA THR A 24 7.90 -4.11 -14.17
C THR A 24 7.74 -4.89 -12.87
N HIS A 25 8.82 -5.04 -12.08
CA HIS A 25 8.77 -5.70 -10.78
C HIS A 25 7.81 -4.99 -9.82
N ARG A 26 7.90 -3.65 -9.73
CA ARG A 26 6.96 -2.85 -8.91
C ARG A 26 5.50 -3.01 -9.34
N LEU A 27 5.25 -3.06 -10.65
CA LEU A 27 3.91 -3.29 -11.18
C LEU A 27 3.42 -4.69 -10.81
N THR A 28 4.25 -5.73 -10.91
CA THR A 28 3.86 -7.09 -10.53
C THR A 28 3.58 -7.22 -9.03
N GLU A 29 4.37 -6.58 -8.16
CA GLU A 29 4.15 -6.55 -6.72
C GLU A 29 2.82 -5.88 -6.35
N LEU A 30 2.52 -4.73 -6.97
CA LEU A 30 1.25 -4.04 -6.81
C LEU A 30 0.06 -4.90 -7.25
N GLN A 31 0.18 -5.60 -8.38
CA GLN A 31 -0.88 -6.48 -8.88
C GLN A 31 -1.14 -7.65 -7.91
N MET A 32 -0.09 -8.29 -7.40
CA MET A 32 -0.23 -9.37 -6.40
C MET A 32 -0.87 -8.85 -5.12
N PHE A 33 -0.47 -7.68 -4.66
CA PHE A 33 -1.05 -7.03 -3.49
C PHE A 33 -2.53 -6.73 -3.67
N LEU A 34 -2.93 -6.10 -4.78
CA LEU A 34 -4.35 -5.82 -5.05
C LEU A 34 -5.18 -7.10 -5.25
N LYS A 35 -4.58 -8.14 -5.83
CA LYS A 35 -5.23 -9.46 -5.97
C LYS A 35 -5.51 -10.10 -4.61
N PHE A 36 -4.60 -9.97 -3.64
CA PHE A 36 -4.83 -10.42 -2.26
C PHE A 36 -6.05 -9.72 -1.63
N PHE A 37 -6.15 -8.39 -1.74
CA PHE A 37 -7.32 -7.65 -1.23
C PHE A 37 -8.62 -7.96 -1.99
N SER A 38 -8.53 -8.25 -3.29
CA SER A 38 -9.68 -8.73 -4.08
C SER A 38 -10.20 -10.06 -3.57
N TYR A 39 -9.31 -10.99 -3.24
CA TYR A 39 -9.69 -12.27 -2.65
C TYR A 39 -10.38 -12.09 -1.29
N LEU A 40 -9.79 -11.30 -0.38
CA LEU A 40 -10.43 -10.99 0.90
C LEU A 40 -11.79 -10.30 0.74
N SER A 41 -11.93 -9.41 -0.25
CA SER A 41 -13.20 -8.76 -0.56
C SER A 41 -14.28 -9.74 -1.02
N GLN A 42 -13.92 -10.79 -1.76
CA GLN A 42 -14.86 -11.82 -2.20
C GLN A 42 -15.34 -12.69 -1.03
N LEU A 43 -14.47 -12.91 -0.04
CA LEU A 43 -14.83 -13.59 1.20
C LEU A 43 -15.71 -12.75 2.12
N SER A 44 -15.95 -11.47 1.79
CA SER A 44 -16.85 -10.57 2.51
C SER A 44 -16.54 -10.42 4.01
N CYS A 45 -15.28 -10.62 4.40
CA CYS A 45 -14.84 -10.57 5.79
C CYS A 45 -14.87 -9.16 6.39
N TYR A 46 -14.72 -8.13 5.55
CA TYR A 46 -14.82 -6.74 5.96
C TYR A 46 -15.23 -5.85 4.78
N ARG A 47 -16.27 -5.03 4.94
CA ARG A 47 -16.87 -4.22 3.86
C ARG A 47 -15.88 -3.25 3.19
N HIS A 48 -14.87 -2.79 3.93
CA HIS A 48 -13.91 -1.79 3.44
C HIS A 48 -12.50 -2.36 3.19
N ILE A 49 -12.37 -3.69 3.09
CA ILE A 49 -11.06 -4.35 2.93
C ILE A 49 -10.35 -3.94 1.63
N MET A 50 -11.09 -3.75 0.54
CA MET A 50 -10.54 -3.25 -0.72
C MET A 50 -10.07 -1.79 -0.59
N LEU A 51 -10.85 -0.94 0.09
CA LEU A 51 -10.44 0.43 0.37
C LEU A 51 -9.14 0.48 1.19
N PHE A 52 -9.01 -0.39 2.19
CA PHE A 52 -7.81 -0.52 3.00
C PHE A 52 -6.60 -0.86 2.14
N GLY A 53 -6.69 -1.90 1.30
CA GLY A 53 -5.64 -2.25 0.33
C GLY A 53 -5.28 -1.07 -0.58
N CYS A 54 -6.26 -0.45 -1.22
CA CYS A 54 -6.04 0.70 -2.11
C CYS A 54 -5.32 1.86 -1.41
N SER A 55 -5.65 2.17 -0.15
CA SER A 55 -5.00 3.25 0.60
C SER A 55 -3.53 2.98 0.96
N ILE A 56 -3.09 1.72 0.93
CA ILE A 56 -1.68 1.33 1.09
C ILE A 56 -0.97 1.29 -0.26
N ALA A 57 -1.64 0.74 -1.29
CA ALA A 57 -1.12 0.59 -2.64
C ALA A 57 -0.92 1.94 -3.36
N LEU A 58 -1.89 2.84 -3.18
CA LEU A 58 -1.99 4.14 -3.84
C LEU A 58 -2.25 5.23 -2.78
N PRO A 59 -1.29 5.48 -1.87
CA PRO A 59 -1.48 6.46 -0.82
C PRO A 59 -1.58 7.87 -1.40
N GLN A 60 -2.40 8.70 -0.78
CA GLN A 60 -2.47 10.11 -1.14
C GLN A 60 -1.17 10.80 -0.77
N CYS A 61 -0.67 11.68 -1.64
CA CYS A 61 0.54 12.46 -1.40
C CYS A 61 0.15 13.92 -1.13
N ILE A 62 0.45 14.42 0.07
CA ILE A 62 0.21 15.81 0.45
C ILE A 62 1.55 16.56 0.40
N SER A 63 1.56 17.69 -0.31
CA SER A 63 2.73 18.56 -0.45
C SER A 63 2.55 19.81 0.41
N HIS A 64 3.40 20.02 1.41
CA HIS A 64 3.37 21.20 2.29
C HIS A 64 4.79 21.67 2.61
N ARG A 65 5.07 22.97 2.38
CA ARG A 65 6.32 23.67 2.72
C ARG A 65 7.59 22.79 2.54
N ASP A 66 7.78 22.28 1.32
CA ASP A 66 8.86 21.37 0.89
C ASP A 66 8.83 19.91 1.35
N ARG A 67 7.86 19.48 2.18
CA ARG A 67 7.65 18.07 2.53
C ARG A 67 6.53 17.44 1.72
N ARG A 68 6.83 16.27 1.15
CA ARG A 68 5.83 15.35 0.60
C ARG A 68 5.59 14.22 1.58
N THR A 69 4.38 14.13 2.10
CA THR A 69 3.98 13.08 3.03
C THR A 69 2.94 12.19 2.36
N LEU A 70 3.16 10.88 2.46
CA LEU A 70 2.17 9.88 2.06
C LEU A 70 1.21 9.64 3.21
N VAL A 71 -0.09 9.72 2.94
CA VAL A 71 -1.15 9.43 3.90
C VAL A 71 -1.46 7.94 3.83
N LEU A 72 -1.05 7.22 4.87
CA LEU A 72 -1.33 5.80 5.07
C LEU A 72 -2.62 5.60 5.88
N PRO A 73 -3.22 4.38 5.89
CA PRO A 73 -4.32 4.05 6.78
C PRO A 73 -4.02 4.41 8.24
N CYS A 74 -5.04 4.86 8.97
CA CYS A 74 -4.96 4.93 10.42
C CYS A 74 -4.90 3.52 11.03
N ARG A 75 -4.29 3.41 12.22
CA ARG A 75 -4.22 2.15 12.97
C ARG A 75 -5.60 1.54 13.20
N SER A 76 -6.59 2.34 13.59
CA SER A 76 -7.97 1.90 13.78
C SER A 76 -8.58 1.27 12.53
N PHE A 77 -8.28 1.80 11.33
CA PHE A 77 -8.75 1.22 10.08
C PHE A 77 -8.09 -0.13 9.78
N CYS A 78 -6.81 -0.28 10.10
CA CYS A 78 -6.10 -1.56 10.03
C CYS A 78 -6.68 -2.58 11.01
N GLU A 79 -6.91 -2.18 12.26
CA GLU A 79 -7.44 -3.07 13.31
C GLU A 79 -8.80 -3.62 12.91
N ALA A 80 -9.72 -2.76 12.45
CA ALA A 80 -11.02 -3.18 11.94
C ALA A 80 -10.89 -4.16 10.74
N ALA A 81 -9.95 -3.92 9.83
CA ALA A 81 -9.71 -4.81 8.69
C ALA A 81 -9.14 -6.18 9.13
N ARG A 82 -8.20 -6.17 10.09
CA ARG A 82 -7.61 -7.38 10.66
C ARG A 82 -8.66 -8.19 11.43
N GLU A 83 -9.43 -7.55 12.30
CA GLU A 83 -10.47 -8.20 13.10
C GLU A 83 -11.51 -8.93 12.24
N GLY A 84 -11.91 -8.33 11.11
CA GLY A 84 -12.82 -8.99 10.17
C GLY A 84 -12.18 -10.14 9.38
N CYS A 85 -10.96 -9.94 8.86
CA CYS A 85 -10.38 -10.82 7.84
C CYS A 85 -9.31 -11.81 8.32
N GLU A 86 -8.67 -11.57 9.46
CA GLU A 86 -7.70 -12.51 10.04
C GLU A 86 -8.33 -13.86 10.41
N PRO A 87 -9.52 -13.93 11.04
CA PRO A 87 -10.16 -15.23 11.32
C PRO A 87 -10.43 -16.04 10.04
N VAL A 88 -10.80 -15.35 8.95
CA VAL A 88 -11.04 -15.98 7.65
C VAL A 88 -9.74 -16.51 7.04
N LEU A 89 -8.62 -15.78 7.16
CA LEU A 89 -7.30 -16.29 6.74
C LEU A 89 -6.88 -17.52 7.56
N GLN A 90 -7.14 -17.51 8.86
CA GLN A 90 -6.79 -18.61 9.75
C GLN A 90 -7.50 -19.92 9.39
N MET A 91 -8.72 -19.86 8.83
CA MET A 91 -9.42 -21.04 8.29
C MET A 91 -8.63 -21.77 7.19
N PHE A 92 -7.73 -21.06 6.50
CA PHE A 92 -6.86 -21.61 5.46
C PHE A 92 -5.40 -21.77 5.94
N ASN A 93 -5.16 -21.78 7.27
CA ASN A 93 -3.83 -21.80 7.87
C ASN A 93 -2.93 -20.61 7.45
N ALA A 94 -3.53 -19.49 7.05
CA ALA A 94 -2.83 -18.25 6.77
C ALA A 94 -2.98 -17.28 7.94
N SER A 95 -1.96 -16.47 8.19
CA SER A 95 -1.98 -15.41 9.20
C SER A 95 -2.11 -14.04 8.56
N TRP A 96 -2.49 -13.05 9.37
CA TRP A 96 -2.42 -11.65 8.93
C TRP A 96 -0.97 -11.28 8.59
N PRO A 97 -0.68 -10.79 7.37
CA PRO A 97 0.70 -10.56 6.95
C PRO A 97 1.46 -9.55 7.81
N GLU A 98 2.76 -9.80 7.99
CA GLU A 98 3.65 -8.94 8.79
C GLU A 98 3.69 -7.49 8.29
N PHE A 99 3.74 -7.31 6.97
CA PHE A 99 3.72 -6.00 6.33
C PHE A 99 2.36 -5.27 6.44
N LEU A 100 1.34 -5.91 7.02
CA LEU A 100 0.05 -5.31 7.36
C LEU A 100 -0.13 -5.19 8.88
N ARG A 101 0.90 -5.41 9.69
CA ARG A 101 0.81 -5.24 11.15
C ARG A 101 0.34 -3.84 11.52
N CYS A 102 -0.73 -3.75 12.30
CA CYS A 102 -1.34 -2.45 12.62
C CYS A 102 -0.47 -1.53 13.47
N SER A 103 0.55 -2.07 14.15
CA SER A 103 1.55 -1.28 14.89
C SER A 103 2.35 -0.33 14.00
N GLN A 104 2.51 -0.62 12.71
CA GLN A 104 3.24 0.25 11.78
C GLN A 104 2.45 1.51 11.38
N PHE A 105 1.12 1.49 11.56
CA PHE A 105 0.26 2.62 11.26
C PHE A 105 0.11 3.54 12.48
N THR A 106 -0.03 4.85 12.22
CA THR A 106 -0.27 5.83 13.27
C THR A 106 -1.72 5.79 13.73
N ASN A 107 -1.92 5.94 15.04
CA ASN A 107 -3.26 6.12 15.60
C ASN A 107 -3.65 7.59 15.73
N ASN A 108 -2.74 8.50 15.34
CA ASN A 108 -2.99 9.92 15.47
C ASN A 108 -3.93 10.37 14.35
N THR A 109 -5.23 10.48 14.65
CA THR A 109 -6.22 11.14 13.80
C THR A 109 -6.10 12.66 13.85
N GLY A 110 -5.12 13.19 14.58
CA GLY A 110 -4.82 14.61 14.66
C GLY A 110 -4.44 15.21 13.31
N THR A 111 -4.51 16.54 13.26
CA THR A 111 -3.93 17.31 12.18
C THR A 111 -2.51 17.72 12.60
N HIS A 112 -1.54 17.69 11.67
CA HIS A 112 -0.33 18.48 11.91
C HIS A 112 -0.72 19.97 12.08
N ALA A 113 0.18 20.77 12.65
CA ALA A 113 0.09 22.24 12.57
C ALA A 113 -0.37 22.60 11.15
N GLU A 114 -1.57 23.20 11.01
CA GLU A 114 -2.21 23.53 9.72
C GLU A 114 -3.09 22.43 9.06
N ASN A 115 -3.98 21.75 9.80
CA ASN A 115 -5.15 21.00 9.28
C ASN A 115 -4.91 19.80 8.31
N THR A 116 -3.68 19.28 8.22
CA THR A 116 -3.36 18.15 7.35
C THR A 116 -3.62 16.80 8.03
N PRO A 117 -4.42 15.88 7.45
CA PRO A 117 -4.70 14.58 8.05
C PRO A 117 -3.43 13.72 8.12
N LEU A 118 -3.12 13.22 9.31
CA LEU A 118 -1.95 12.36 9.56
C LEU A 118 -2.11 10.95 9.00
N CYS A 119 -3.35 10.48 8.86
CA CYS A 119 -3.68 9.16 8.36
C CYS A 119 -5.07 9.15 7.71
N TYR A 120 -5.33 8.11 6.92
CA TYR A 120 -6.58 7.91 6.20
C TYR A 120 -7.53 7.02 6.99
N THR A 121 -8.75 7.52 7.21
CA THR A 121 -9.90 6.73 7.66
C THR A 121 -11.09 7.06 6.75
N PRO A 122 -11.84 6.06 6.25
CA PRO A 122 -13.07 6.30 5.50
C PRO A 122 -14.07 7.12 6.32
N ARG A 123 -14.54 8.26 5.79
CA ARG A 123 -15.47 9.19 6.48
C ARG A 123 -16.86 8.60 6.81
N HIS A 124 -17.18 7.39 6.32
CA HIS A 124 -18.47 6.72 6.51
C HIS A 124 -18.46 5.59 7.54
N ILE A 125 -17.42 5.50 8.39
CA ILE A 125 -17.44 4.65 9.58
C ILE A 125 -18.15 5.42 10.71
N GLN A 126 -19.41 5.81 10.46
CA GLN A 126 -20.32 6.17 11.55
C GLN A 126 -20.61 4.89 12.34
N PRO A 127 -20.58 4.91 13.68
CA PRO A 127 -20.69 3.71 14.54
C PRO A 127 -22.09 3.05 14.54
N HIS A 128 -22.92 3.23 13.51
CA HIS A 128 -24.32 2.80 13.46
C HIS A 128 -24.69 1.84 12.33
N GLN A 129 -23.72 1.19 11.67
CA GLN A 129 -24.03 0.12 10.73
C GLN A 129 -23.25 -1.14 11.11
N ILE A 130 -23.68 -1.75 12.21
CA ILE A 130 -23.51 -3.15 12.57
C ILE A 130 -24.86 -3.81 12.33
#